data_AF-A0A9P7K1B4-F1
#
_entry.id   AF-A0A9P7K1B4-F1
#
_cell.length_a   1.000
_cell.length_b   1.000
_cell.length_c   1.000
_cell.angle_alpha   90.00
_cell.angle_beta   90.00
_cell.angle_gamma   90.00
#
_symmetry.space_group_name_H-M   'P 1'
#
loop_
_entity.id
_entity.type
_entity.pdbx_description
1 polymer ?
#
loop_
_entity_poly.entity_id
_entity_poly.type
_entity_poly.pdbx_seq_one_letter_code
_entity_poly.pdbx_strand_id
1 'polypeptide(L)'
;IFHFLTTLQAPSFDSVTARKIFIKKTVQFFGRPPLLVVLNPKLRSIILNKAHEELGHHGEYSTWETIRYCFFWPYLLADVRHHVQSCHECQI
;
A
#
# COMPACT_ATOMS: atom_id res chain seq x y z
N ILE A 1 17.22 -15.54 -9.48
CA ILE A 1 16.94 -15.95 -8.08
C ILE A 1 15.78 -15.09 -7.61
N PHE A 2 14.62 -15.67 -7.34
CA PHE A 2 13.44 -14.92 -6.89
C PHE A 2 13.54 -14.69 -5.36
N HIS A 3 13.43 -13.44 -4.92
CA HIS A 3 13.60 -13.01 -3.52
C HIS A 3 12.26 -12.72 -2.83
N PHE A 4 11.26 -13.59 -3.00
CA PHE A 4 9.97 -13.40 -2.34
C PHE A 4 9.33 -14.72 -1.91
N LEU A 5 8.60 -14.66 -0.80
CA LEU A 5 7.82 -15.77 -0.29
C LEU A 5 6.65 -16.04 -1.26
N THR A 6 6.55 -17.29 -1.74
CA THR A 6 5.52 -17.72 -2.70
C THR A 6 4.18 -18.06 -2.04
N THR A 7 4.11 -17.98 -0.71
CA THR A 7 2.96 -18.40 0.09
C THR A 7 2.85 -17.52 1.35
N LEU A 8 1.61 -17.25 1.76
CA LEU A 8 1.27 -16.54 3.00
C LEU A 8 1.32 -17.44 4.24
N GLN A 9 1.54 -18.75 4.07
CA GLN A 9 1.57 -19.72 5.15
C GLN A 9 2.91 -19.69 5.87
N ALA A 10 2.87 -19.65 7.20
CA ALA A 10 4.06 -19.79 8.02
C ALA A 10 4.58 -21.24 7.96
N PRO A 11 5.90 -21.47 7.86
CA PRO A 11 6.48 -22.81 7.97
C PRO A 11 6.13 -23.50 9.30
N SER A 12 6.21 -24.83 9.35
CA SER A 12 6.22 -25.55 10.63
C SER A 12 7.53 -25.28 11.37
N PHE A 13 7.46 -25.11 12.69
CA PHE A 13 8.63 -24.86 13.54
C PHE A 13 8.72 -25.89 14.66
N ASP A 14 9.92 -26.42 14.89
CA ASP A 14 10.19 -27.42 15.93
C ASP A 14 10.20 -26.83 17.35
N SER A 15 10.20 -25.49 17.48
CA SER A 15 10.11 -24.80 18.77
C SER A 15 9.48 -23.41 18.67
N VAL A 16 8.93 -22.95 19.80
CA VAL A 16 8.41 -21.58 19.96
C VAL A 16 9.50 -20.53 19.73
N THR A 17 10.73 -20.83 20.15
CA THR A 17 11.89 -19.93 19.96
C THR A 17 12.24 -19.80 18.48
N ALA A 18 12.27 -20.90 17.72
CA ALA A 18 12.50 -20.87 16.27
C ALA A 18 11.42 -20.05 15.55
N ARG A 19 10.15 -20.22 15.92
CA ARG A 19 9.04 -19.41 15.39
C ARG A 19 9.20 -17.92 15.68
N LYS A 20 9.58 -17.54 16.91
CA LYS A 20 9.81 -16.13 17.29
C LYS A 20 10.96 -15.50 16.50
N ILE A 21 12.08 -16.23 16.34
CA ILE A 21 13.23 -15.77 15.55
C ILE A 21 12.85 -15.58 14.10
N PHE A 22 12.10 -16.54 13.53
CA PHE A 22 11.59 -16.43 12.16
C PHE A 22 10.74 -15.18 11.99
N ILE A 23 9.67 -15.02 12.78
CA ILE A 23 8.78 -13.84 12.71
C ILE A 23 9.59 -12.54 12.81
N LYS A 24 10.51 -12.43 13.78
CA LYS A 24 11.33 -11.23 13.95
C LYS A 24 12.19 -10.92 12.72
N LYS A 25 12.74 -11.95 12.05
CA LYS A 25 13.55 -11.78 10.83
C LYS A 25 12.71 -11.56 9.58
N THR A 26 11.49 -12.08 9.55
CA THR A 26 10.63 -12.06 8.36
C THR A 26 9.57 -10.97 8.38
N VAL A 27 9.31 -10.31 9.51
CA VAL A 27 8.26 -9.28 9.64
C VAL A 27 8.45 -8.14 8.61
N GLN A 28 9.70 -7.80 8.29
CA GLN A 28 10.01 -6.80 7.26
C GLN A 28 9.66 -7.25 5.83
N PHE A 29 9.50 -8.55 5.62
CA PHE A 29 9.14 -9.18 4.35
C PHE A 29 7.66 -9.61 4.32
N PHE A 30 6.97 -9.63 5.45
CA PHE A 30 5.53 -9.83 5.52
C PHE A 30 4.81 -8.52 5.22
N GLY A 31 3.90 -8.54 4.24
CA GLY A 31 2.85 -7.51 4.10
C GLY A 31 3.22 -6.26 3.32
N ARG A 32 4.35 -6.20 2.61
CA ARG A 32 4.58 -5.13 1.62
C ARG A 32 4.65 -5.72 0.22
N PRO A 33 3.54 -5.72 -0.55
CA PRO A 33 3.63 -6.08 -1.96
C PRO A 33 4.66 -5.17 -2.65
N PRO A 34 5.40 -5.67 -3.65
CA PRO A 34 6.31 -4.83 -4.41
C PRO A 34 5.53 -3.65 -4.99
N LEU A 35 6.16 -2.47 -5.03
CA LEU A 35 5.56 -1.27 -5.60
C LEU A 35 5.17 -1.53 -7.06
N LEU A 36 3.87 -1.56 -7.33
CA LEU A 36 3.35 -1.69 -8.69
C LEU A 36 3.47 -0.34 -9.39
N VAL A 37 4.18 -0.30 -10.53
CA VAL A 37 4.26 0.89 -11.37
C VAL A 37 2.97 1.02 -12.18
N VAL A 38 2.22 2.11 -11.96
CA VAL A 38 0.92 2.34 -12.59
C VAL A 38 1.05 3.40 -13.68
N LEU A 39 1.13 2.95 -14.93
CA LEU A 39 1.20 3.86 -16.07
C LEU A 39 -0.18 4.24 -16.62
N ASN A 40 -1.20 3.40 -16.41
CA ASN A 40 -2.55 3.63 -16.92
C ASN A 40 -3.29 4.70 -16.07
N PRO A 41 -3.69 5.85 -16.64
CA PRO A 41 -4.38 6.91 -15.92
C PRO A 41 -5.70 6.48 -15.28
N LYS A 42 -6.46 5.61 -15.96
CA LYS A 42 -7.74 5.10 -15.41
C LYS A 42 -7.51 4.32 -14.12
N LEU A 43 -6.43 3.52 -14.08
CA LEU A 43 -6.08 2.76 -12.89
C LEU A 43 -5.62 3.68 -11.75
N ARG A 44 -4.93 4.79 -12.06
CA ARG A 44 -4.57 5.81 -11.04
C ARG A 44 -5.83 6.41 -10.41
N SER A 45 -6.81 6.82 -11.22
CA SER A 45 -8.08 7.35 -10.72
C SER A 45 -8.83 6.35 -9.84
N ILE A 46 -8.85 5.06 -10.20
CA ILE A 46 -9.45 4.01 -9.36
C ILE A 46 -8.70 3.88 -8.03
N ILE A 47 -7.37 3.87 -8.04
CA ILE A 47 -6.56 3.77 -6.81
C ILE A 47 -6.80 4.98 -5.91
N LEU A 48 -6.83 6.20 -6.48
CA LEU A 48 -7.11 7.43 -5.74
C LEU A 48 -8.50 7.36 -5.10
N ASN A 49 -9.52 6.97 -5.88
CA ASN A 49 -10.88 6.86 -5.39
C ASN A 49 -11.02 5.84 -4.25
N LYS A 50 -10.36 4.68 -4.38
CA LYS A 50 -10.31 3.68 -3.32
C LYS A 50 -9.61 4.17 -2.05
N ALA A 51 -8.53 4.92 -2.20
CA ALA A 51 -7.72 5.37 -1.08
C ALA A 51 -8.34 6.56 -0.33
N HIS A 52 -9.07 7.43 -1.03
CA HIS A 52 -9.67 8.61 -0.45
C HIS A 52 -11.15 8.39 -0.10
N GLU A 53 -12.01 8.12 -1.08
CA GLU A 53 -13.46 8.02 -0.89
C GLU A 53 -13.86 6.75 -0.13
N GLU A 54 -13.43 5.57 -0.59
CA GLU A 54 -13.86 4.30 0.04
C GLU A 54 -13.31 4.10 1.46
N LEU A 55 -12.24 4.80 1.84
CA LEU A 55 -11.64 4.73 3.18
C LEU A 55 -12.10 5.86 4.13
N GLY A 56 -13.01 6.72 3.69
CA GLY A 56 -13.62 7.75 4.55
C GLY A 56 -12.97 9.13 4.45
N HIS A 57 -12.72 9.57 3.22
CA HIS A 57 -12.31 10.92 2.85
C HIS A 57 -11.07 11.42 3.59
N HIS A 58 -10.05 10.58 3.69
CA HIS A 58 -8.80 10.94 4.36
C HIS A 58 -8.09 12.10 3.67
N GLY A 59 -7.44 12.97 4.47
CA GLY A 59 -6.65 14.09 3.96
C GLY A 59 -5.43 13.65 3.13
N GLU A 60 -4.83 14.61 2.41
CA GLU A 60 -3.74 14.40 1.44
C GLU A 60 -2.65 13.44 1.95
N TYR A 61 -2.10 13.69 3.14
CA TYR A 61 -0.99 12.89 3.67
C TYR A 61 -1.40 11.44 3.96
N SER A 62 -2.58 11.21 4.54
CA SER A 62 -3.06 9.86 4.88
C SER A 62 -3.40 9.05 3.63
N THR A 63 -4.04 9.71 2.64
CA THR A 63 -4.30 9.12 1.32
C THR A 63 -2.99 8.77 0.60
N TRP A 64 -2.02 9.68 0.58
CA TRP A 64 -0.70 9.43 0.00
C TRP A 64 0.04 8.28 0.71
N GLU A 65 0.01 8.25 2.04
CA GLU A 65 0.65 7.20 2.82
C GLU A 65 0.04 5.82 2.50
N THR A 66 -1.28 5.73 2.36
CA THR A 66 -1.97 4.50 1.96
C THR A 66 -1.50 3.99 0.59
N ILE A 67 -1.34 4.88 -0.38
CA ILE A 67 -1.00 4.50 -1.76
C ILE A 67 0.49 4.19 -1.92
N ARG A 68 1.38 5.00 -1.31
CA ARG A 68 2.83 4.98 -1.58
C ARG A 68 3.54 3.69 -1.20
N TYR A 69 2.92 2.84 -0.39
CA TYR A 69 3.50 1.55 0.00
C TYR A 69 3.24 0.45 -1.02
N CYS A 70 2.20 0.60 -1.86
CA CYS A 70 1.76 -0.43 -2.80
C CYS A 70 1.92 -0.02 -4.27
N PHE A 71 1.89 1.29 -4.57
CA PHE A 71 1.87 1.80 -5.93
C PHE A 71 2.85 2.94 -6.14
N PHE A 72 3.31 3.08 -7.39
CA PHE A 72 4.14 4.20 -7.82
C PHE A 72 3.71 4.71 -9.20
N TRP A 73 3.71 6.03 -9.38
CA TRP A 73 3.74 6.68 -10.68
C TRP A 73 4.37 8.08 -10.57
N PRO A 74 4.88 8.65 -11.68
CA PRO A 74 5.37 10.03 -11.68
C PRO A 74 4.28 10.97 -11.19
N TYR A 75 4.62 11.89 -10.28
CA TYR A 75 3.71 12.88 -9.71
C TYR A 75 2.62 12.35 -8.76
N LEU A 76 2.77 11.13 -8.21
CA LEU A 76 1.82 10.53 -7.24
C LEU A 76 1.31 11.51 -6.17
N LEU A 77 2.20 12.23 -5.47
CA LEU A 77 1.80 13.16 -4.42
C LEU A 77 0.99 14.35 -4.98
N ALA A 78 1.34 14.86 -6.15
CA ALA A 78 0.61 15.95 -6.79
C ALA A 78 -0.79 15.49 -7.23
N ASP A 79 -0.91 14.28 -7.77
CA ASP A 79 -2.20 13.69 -8.14
C ASP A 79 -3.08 13.45 -6.90
N VAL A 80 -2.51 12.95 -5.79
CA VAL A 80 -3.23 12.80 -4.51
C VAL A 80 -3.72 14.16 -4.00
N ARG A 81 -2.85 15.17 -3.99
CA ARG A 81 -3.20 16.52 -3.57
C ARG A 81 -4.36 17.07 -4.40
N HIS A 82 -4.26 16.98 -5.72
CA HIS A 82 -5.31 17.44 -6.62
C HIS A 82 -6.63 16.72 -6.38
N HIS A 83 -6.60 15.39 -6.26
CA HIS A 83 -7.79 14.56 -6.02
C HIS A 83 -8.51 14.97 -4.74
N VAL A 84 -7.78 15.05 -3.61
CA VAL A 84 -8.35 15.43 -2.31
C VAL A 84 -8.89 16.86 -2.33
N GLN A 85 -8.15 17.82 -2.91
CA GLN A 85 -8.59 19.22 -3.00
C GLN A 85 -9.81 19.42 -3.92
N SER A 86 -10.02 18.51 -4.87
CA SER A 86 -11.17 18.53 -5.77
C SER A 86 -12.41 17.79 -5.22
N CYS A 87 -12.29 17.12 -4.07
CA CYS A 87 -13.38 16.34 -3.50
C CYS A 87 -14.50 17.26 -2.98
N HIS A 88 -15.70 17.15 -3.56
CA HIS A 88 -16.83 17.97 -3.14
C HIS A 88 -17.19 17.79 -1.66
N GLU A 89 -17.24 16.55 -1.18
CA GLU A 89 -17.63 16.23 0.21
C GLU A 89 -16.65 16.78 1.25
N CYS A 90 -15.36 16.90 0.90
CA CYS A 90 -14.36 17.50 1.78
C CYS A 90 -14.40 19.04 1.77
N GLN A 91 -15.06 19.66 0.79
CA GLN A 91 -15.03 21.10 0.57
C GLN A 91 -16.31 21.82 0.95
N ILE A 92 -17.35 21.08 1.35
CA ILE A 92 -18.64 21.62 1.84
C ILE A 92 -18.66 21.82 3.35
#